data_AF-Q987S2-F1
#
_entry.id   AF-Q987S2-F1
#
_cell.length_a   1.000
_cell.length_b   1.000
_cell.length_c   1.000
_cell.angle_alpha   90.00
_cell.angle_beta   90.00
_cell.angle_gamma   90.00
#
_symmetry.space_group_name_H-M   'P 1'
#
loop_
_entity.id
_entity.type
_entity.pdbx_description
1 polymer ?
#
loop_
_entity_poly.entity_id
_entity_poly.type
_entity_poly.pdbx_seq_one_letter_code
_entity_poly.pdbx_strand_id
1 'polypeptide(L)'
;MSTEPLFQTHLVLGYVAWLLCFSAYIWPWLSSMDGVAAQRAIATLHSFRFFGLVFILPGVVSPDLPANFAAFAAYGDFATGVLAMLALFTVRIRPLFWLFVVAFNIVGTVDLIVDYYLAIQADLPAHAGLFGATYAIPVIYVPLLMITHAAAFYFLARPRQRAPRAIKDEATAS
;
A
#
# COMPACT_ATOMS: atom_id res chain seq x y z
N MET A 1 -13.42 -3.20 -29.21
CA MET A 1 -14.39 -3.43 -28.11
C MET A 1 -13.93 -2.61 -26.92
N SER A 2 -14.81 -1.88 -26.24
CA SER A 2 -14.42 -1.13 -25.04
C SER A 2 -13.98 -2.10 -23.95
N THR A 3 -12.79 -1.89 -23.37
CA THR A 3 -12.29 -2.71 -22.24
C THR A 3 -12.82 -2.22 -20.89
N GLU A 4 -13.57 -1.12 -20.87
CA GLU A 4 -13.99 -0.45 -19.63
C GLU A 4 -14.83 -1.33 -18.72
N PRO A 5 -15.89 -2.02 -19.18
CA PRO A 5 -16.69 -2.87 -18.29
C PRO A 5 -15.85 -4.01 -17.70
N LEU A 6 -14.90 -4.54 -18.48
CA LEU A 6 -13.98 -5.59 -18.03
C LEU A 6 -13.01 -5.06 -16.96
N PHE A 7 -12.39 -3.90 -17.21
CA PHE A 7 -11.48 -3.26 -16.26
C PHE A 7 -12.18 -2.89 -14.96
N GLN A 8 -13.36 -2.26 -15.02
CA GLN A 8 -14.14 -1.90 -13.84
C GLN A 8 -14.57 -3.14 -13.06
N THR A 9 -15.01 -4.20 -13.75
CA THR A 9 -15.36 -5.47 -13.10
C THR A 9 -14.17 -6.06 -12.35
N HIS A 10 -13.00 -6.16 -13.00
CA HIS A 10 -11.79 -6.68 -12.36
C HIS A 10 -11.34 -5.78 -11.20
N LEU A 11 -11.38 -4.46 -11.35
CA LEU A 11 -10.99 -3.52 -10.31
C LEU A 11 -11.89 -3.65 -9.08
N VAL A 12 -13.22 -3.62 -9.26
CA VAL A 12 -14.19 -3.74 -8.16
C VAL A 12 -14.06 -5.09 -7.47
N LEU A 13 -13.98 -6.18 -8.24
CA LEU A 13 -13.81 -7.51 -7.66
C LEU A 13 -12.45 -7.67 -6.97
N GLY A 14 -11.40 -7.00 -7.44
CA GLY A 14 -10.10 -6.92 -6.78
C GLY A 14 -10.22 -6.30 -5.38
N TYR A 15 -10.92 -5.18 -5.25
CA TYR A 15 -11.23 -4.59 -3.94
C TYR A 15 -12.07 -5.51 -3.05
N VAL A 16 -13.14 -6.11 -3.60
CA VAL A 16 -14.01 -7.01 -2.83
C VAL A 16 -13.23 -8.21 -2.30
N ALA A 17 -12.47 -8.89 -3.17
CA ALA A 17 -11.68 -10.06 -2.80
C ALA A 17 -10.62 -9.69 -1.75
N TRP A 18 -9.92 -8.57 -1.92
CA TRP A 18 -8.95 -8.12 -0.92
C TRP A 18 -9.59 -7.69 0.38
N LEU A 19 -10.76 -7.03 0.39
CA LEU A 19 -11.46 -6.69 1.63
C LEU A 19 -11.90 -7.93 2.40
N LEU A 20 -12.41 -8.97 1.71
CA LEU A 20 -12.74 -10.25 2.33
C LEU A 20 -11.49 -10.93 2.91
N CYS A 21 -10.42 -11.05 2.11
CA CYS A 21 -9.16 -11.65 2.55
C CYS A 21 -8.53 -10.87 3.72
N PHE A 22 -8.51 -9.54 3.62
CA PHE A 22 -7.92 -8.66 4.61
C PHE A 22 -8.70 -8.72 5.92
N SER A 23 -10.02 -8.64 5.88
CA SER A 23 -10.86 -8.71 7.09
C SER A 23 -10.81 -10.07 7.79
N ALA A 24 -10.80 -11.17 7.03
CA ALA A 24 -10.81 -12.52 7.58
C ALA A 24 -9.45 -12.96 8.14
N TYR A 25 -8.34 -12.60 7.48
CA TYR A 25 -7.03 -13.17 7.77
C TYR A 25 -5.99 -12.14 8.21
N ILE A 26 -5.88 -11.01 7.50
CA ILE A 26 -4.80 -10.05 7.71
C ILE A 26 -5.09 -9.16 8.91
N TRP A 27 -6.33 -8.69 9.06
CA TRP A 27 -6.73 -7.78 10.12
C TRP A 27 -6.62 -8.37 11.53
N PRO A 28 -7.09 -9.61 11.81
CA PRO A 28 -6.88 -10.22 13.12
C PRO A 28 -5.39 -10.41 13.43
N TRP A 29 -4.61 -10.82 12.42
CA TRP A 29 -3.16 -11.00 12.55
C TRP A 29 -2.44 -9.68 12.86
N LEU A 30 -2.67 -8.61 12.09
CA LEU A 30 -2.09 -7.28 12.35
C LEU A 30 -2.54 -6.71 13.71
N SER A 31 -3.80 -6.90 14.07
CA SER A 31 -4.36 -6.40 15.34
C SER A 31 -3.81 -7.11 16.57
N SER A 32 -3.25 -8.32 16.40
CA SER A 32 -2.58 -9.06 17.48
C SER A 32 -1.16 -8.54 17.78
N MET A 33 -0.58 -7.74 16.89
CA MET A 33 0.77 -7.22 17.02
C MET A 33 0.85 -5.92 17.83
N ASP A 34 2.05 -5.60 18.33
CA ASP A 34 2.33 -4.23 18.75
C ASP A 34 2.38 -3.28 17.54
N GLY A 35 2.23 -1.97 17.80
CA GLY A 35 2.16 -0.97 16.73
C GLY A 35 3.40 -0.87 15.85
N VAL A 36 4.59 -1.21 16.36
CA VAL A 36 5.81 -1.21 15.53
C VAL A 36 5.83 -2.44 14.63
N ALA A 37 5.49 -3.61 15.17
CA ALA A 37 5.44 -4.85 14.40
C ALA A 37 4.38 -4.78 13.28
N ALA A 38 3.19 -4.25 13.56
CA ALA A 38 2.14 -4.04 12.55
C ALA A 38 2.62 -3.12 11.41
N GLN A 39 3.22 -1.97 11.74
CA GLN A 39 3.75 -1.04 10.73
C GLN A 39 4.93 -1.61 9.95
N ARG A 40 5.77 -2.44 10.57
CA ARG A 40 6.83 -3.16 9.85
C ARG A 40 6.27 -4.15 8.85
N ALA A 41 5.25 -4.92 9.23
CA ALA A 41 4.61 -5.86 8.31
C ALA A 41 4.03 -5.13 7.09
N ILE A 42 3.34 -4.01 7.32
CA ILE A 42 2.82 -3.15 6.25
C ILE A 42 3.95 -2.56 5.40
N ALA A 43 4.98 -1.97 6.03
CA ALA A 43 6.13 -1.42 5.31
C ALA A 43 6.85 -2.47 4.45
N THR A 44 6.94 -3.73 4.89
CA THR A 44 7.48 -4.83 4.07
C THR A 44 6.69 -5.00 2.78
N LEU A 45 5.35 -5.00 2.85
CA LEU A 45 4.51 -5.08 1.65
C LEU A 45 4.74 -3.87 0.73
N HIS A 46 4.71 -2.66 1.29
CA HIS A 46 4.90 -1.42 0.50
C HIS A 46 6.33 -1.28 -0.04
N SER A 47 7.33 -1.95 0.53
CA SER A 47 8.70 -1.92 0.01
C SER A 47 8.79 -2.46 -1.42
N PHE A 48 7.92 -3.41 -1.81
CA PHE A 48 7.88 -3.95 -3.18
C PHE A 48 7.41 -2.97 -4.24
N ARG A 49 6.92 -1.78 -3.86
CA ARG A 49 6.51 -0.73 -4.80
C ARG A 49 7.67 -0.21 -5.66
N PHE A 50 8.94 -0.54 -5.38
CA PHE A 50 10.01 -0.32 -6.36
C PHE A 50 9.71 -0.93 -7.74
N PHE A 51 8.89 -1.99 -7.78
CA PHE A 51 8.45 -2.63 -9.01
C PHE A 51 7.61 -1.71 -9.91
N GLY A 52 6.99 -0.64 -9.38
CA GLY A 52 6.22 0.33 -10.16
C GLY A 52 7.03 1.01 -11.28
N LEU A 53 8.37 1.04 -11.20
CA LEU A 53 9.24 1.44 -12.31
C LEU A 53 8.98 0.67 -13.61
N VAL A 54 8.29 -0.47 -13.54
CA VAL A 54 7.82 -1.23 -14.71
C VAL A 54 6.93 -0.41 -15.65
N PHE A 55 6.22 0.62 -15.18
CA PHE A 55 5.40 1.49 -16.05
C PHE A 55 6.22 2.29 -17.08
N ILE A 56 7.53 2.48 -16.85
CA ILE A 56 8.44 3.15 -17.80
C ILE A 56 9.42 2.16 -18.45
N LEU A 57 9.29 0.86 -18.19
CA LEU A 57 10.15 -0.17 -18.76
C LEU A 57 9.69 -0.51 -20.19
N PRO A 58 10.52 -0.26 -21.22
CA PRO A 58 10.13 -0.57 -22.60
C PRO A 58 9.83 -2.06 -22.80
N GLY A 59 8.74 -2.35 -23.51
CA GLY A 59 8.33 -3.71 -23.85
C GLY A 59 7.39 -4.39 -22.85
N VAL A 60 7.10 -3.79 -21.70
CA VAL A 60 6.14 -4.34 -20.72
C VAL A 60 4.77 -3.66 -20.79
N VAL A 61 4.76 -2.34 -20.99
CA VAL A 61 3.57 -1.54 -21.27
C VAL A 61 3.49 -1.17 -22.75
N SER A 62 2.33 -0.71 -23.20
CA SER A 62 2.20 -0.15 -24.55
C SER A 62 3.07 1.11 -24.69
N PRO A 63 3.76 1.32 -25.83
CA PRO A 63 4.39 2.59 -26.16
C PRO A 63 3.43 3.78 -26.16
N ASP A 64 2.13 3.51 -26.34
CA ASP A 64 1.06 4.52 -26.36
C ASP A 64 0.46 4.78 -24.96
N LEU A 65 1.01 4.16 -23.89
CA LEU A 65 0.58 4.46 -22.52
C LEU A 65 0.89 5.95 -22.23
N PRO A 66 -0.08 6.74 -21.72
CA PRO A 66 0.10 8.16 -21.44
C PRO A 66 1.33 8.41 -20.55
N ALA A 67 2.32 9.12 -21.08
CA ALA A 67 3.61 9.31 -20.42
C ALA A 67 3.49 10.03 -19.06
N ASN A 68 2.51 10.92 -18.92
CA ASN A 68 2.21 11.61 -17.66
C ASN A 68 1.77 10.64 -16.56
N PHE A 69 0.84 9.71 -16.87
CA PHE A 69 0.42 8.66 -15.97
C PHE A 69 1.59 7.71 -15.68
N ALA A 70 2.25 7.19 -16.72
CA ALA A 70 3.30 6.19 -16.60
C ALA A 70 4.48 6.66 -15.74
N ALA A 71 4.95 7.89 -15.97
CA ALA A 71 6.03 8.47 -15.19
C ALA A 71 5.62 8.77 -13.75
N PHE A 72 4.41 9.30 -13.54
CA PHE A 72 3.92 9.62 -12.20
C PHE A 72 3.79 8.33 -11.36
N ALA A 73 3.07 7.33 -11.87
CA ALA A 73 2.91 6.03 -11.22
C ALA A 73 4.26 5.39 -10.92
N ALA A 74 5.17 5.34 -11.90
CA ALA A 74 6.49 4.73 -11.73
C ALA A 74 7.30 5.36 -10.60
N TYR A 75 7.42 6.70 -10.60
CA TYR A 75 8.26 7.40 -9.64
C TYR A 75 7.59 7.54 -8.27
N GLY A 76 6.27 7.66 -8.20
CA GLY A 76 5.53 7.71 -6.95
C GLY A 76 5.52 6.37 -6.22
N ASP A 77 5.35 5.26 -6.95
CA ASP A 77 5.54 3.90 -6.43
C ASP A 77 6.97 3.71 -5.92
N PHE A 78 7.97 4.09 -6.72
CA PHE A 78 9.37 3.96 -6.35
C PHE A 78 9.71 4.76 -5.09
N ALA A 79 9.29 6.03 -5.02
CA ALA A 79 9.52 6.88 -3.86
C ALA A 79 8.87 6.28 -2.61
N THR A 80 7.63 5.80 -2.72
CA THR A 80 6.92 5.15 -1.62
C THR A 80 7.63 3.88 -1.16
N GLY A 81 8.08 3.04 -2.11
CA GLY A 81 8.84 1.82 -1.83
C GLY A 81 10.14 2.10 -1.09
N VAL A 82 10.90 3.11 -1.53
CA VAL A 82 12.14 3.55 -0.86
C VAL A 82 11.85 4.05 0.56
N LEU A 83 10.82 4.87 0.75
CA LEU A 83 10.42 5.34 2.10
C LEU A 83 10.03 4.18 3.02
N ALA A 84 9.33 3.17 2.49
CA ALA A 84 8.99 1.97 3.24
C ALA A 84 10.24 1.14 3.61
N MET A 85 11.21 0.99 2.69
CA MET A 85 12.51 0.37 2.99
C MET A 85 13.27 1.14 4.08
N LEU A 86 13.29 2.47 4.02
CA LEU A 86 13.92 3.32 5.03
C LEU A 86 13.24 3.16 6.40
N ALA A 87 11.90 3.01 6.45
CA ALA A 87 11.21 2.66 7.68
C ALA A 87 11.73 1.31 8.24
N LEU A 88 11.85 0.27 7.41
CA LEU A 88 12.36 -1.03 7.83
C LEU A 88 13.80 -0.97 8.34
N PHE A 89 14.69 -0.23 7.67
CA PHE A 89 16.08 -0.07 8.08
C PHE A 89 16.23 0.70 9.40
N THR A 90 15.33 1.63 9.66
CA THR A 90 15.41 2.52 10.84
C THR A 90 14.60 2.05 12.03
N VAL A 91 14.08 0.80 12.03
CA VAL A 91 13.29 0.21 13.14
C VAL A 91 13.96 0.36 14.53
N ARG A 92 15.29 0.29 14.59
CA ARG A 92 16.07 0.44 15.83
C ARG A 92 16.14 1.91 16.30
N ILE A 93 15.93 2.88 15.41
CA ILE A 93 15.98 4.32 15.64
C ILE A 93 14.54 4.87 15.63
N ARG A 94 13.86 4.78 16.79
CA ARG A 94 12.40 5.03 16.90
C ARG A 94 11.92 6.34 16.25
N PRO A 95 12.60 7.50 16.39
CA PRO A 95 12.15 8.72 15.72
C PRO A 95 12.15 8.62 14.19
N LEU A 96 13.23 8.07 13.60
CA LEU A 96 13.34 7.91 12.15
C LEU A 96 12.36 6.86 11.62
N PHE A 97 12.16 5.76 12.36
CA PHE A 97 11.15 4.76 12.01
C PHE A 97 9.77 5.41 11.81
N TRP A 98 9.31 6.18 12.80
CA TRP A 98 7.99 6.80 12.74
C TRP A 98 7.92 7.90 11.68
N LEU A 99 9.00 8.67 11.47
CA LEU A 99 9.10 9.63 10.39
C LEU A 99 8.86 8.96 9.03
N PHE A 100 9.58 7.88 8.73
CA PHE A 100 9.45 7.17 7.47
C PHE A 100 8.13 6.43 7.34
N VAL A 101 7.57 5.89 8.44
CA VAL A 101 6.23 5.30 8.45
C VAL A 101 5.17 6.32 8.03
N VAL A 102 5.19 7.51 8.61
CA VAL A 102 4.26 8.58 8.22
C VAL A 102 4.51 9.02 6.78
N ALA A 103 5.78 9.20 6.40
CA ALA A 103 6.14 9.65 5.05
C ALA A 103 5.67 8.68 3.96
N PHE A 104 5.96 7.37 4.06
CA PHE A 104 5.54 6.42 3.02
C PHE A 104 4.02 6.29 2.94
N ASN A 105 3.31 6.42 4.07
CA ASN A 105 1.85 6.36 4.06
C ASN A 105 1.22 7.57 3.39
N ILE A 106 1.73 8.78 3.66
CA ILE A 106 1.25 10.00 3.02
C ILE A 106 1.59 9.99 1.53
N VAL A 107 2.87 9.80 1.20
CA VAL A 107 3.34 9.79 -0.21
C VAL A 107 2.62 8.71 -1.00
N GLY A 108 2.54 7.49 -0.47
CA GLY A 108 1.90 6.36 -1.15
C GLY A 108 0.39 6.51 -1.33
N THR A 109 -0.30 7.22 -0.43
CA THR A 109 -1.73 7.50 -0.59
C THR A 109 -1.98 8.60 -1.61
N VAL A 110 -1.18 9.66 -1.57
CA VAL A 110 -1.25 10.75 -2.57
C VAL A 110 -0.96 10.20 -3.96
N ASP A 111 0.08 9.39 -4.08
CA ASP A 111 0.45 8.69 -5.31
C ASP A 111 -0.72 7.92 -5.90
N LEU A 112 -1.32 6.99 -5.14
CA LEU A 112 -2.46 6.20 -5.61
C LEU A 112 -3.68 7.04 -5.99
N ILE A 113 -4.00 8.09 -5.22
CA ILE A 113 -5.13 8.98 -5.54
C ILE A 113 -4.88 9.74 -6.84
N VAL A 114 -3.67 10.27 -7.03
CA VAL A 114 -3.31 11.01 -8.25
C VAL A 114 -3.24 10.06 -9.44
N ASP A 115 -2.75 8.84 -9.27
CA ASP A 115 -2.78 7.80 -10.32
C ASP A 115 -4.20 7.48 -10.76
N TYR A 116 -5.14 7.30 -9.82
CA TYR A 116 -6.55 7.14 -10.17
C TYR A 116 -7.07 8.33 -10.98
N TYR A 117 -6.74 9.55 -10.55
CA TYR A 117 -7.15 10.77 -11.25
C TYR A 117 -6.56 10.84 -12.66
N LEU A 118 -5.27 10.60 -12.83
CA LEU A 118 -4.58 10.62 -14.12
C LEU A 118 -5.09 9.51 -15.04
N ALA A 119 -5.38 8.32 -14.51
CA ALA A 119 -5.93 7.21 -15.27
C ALA A 119 -7.34 7.50 -15.79
N ILE A 120 -8.19 8.11 -14.98
CA ILE A 120 -9.54 8.53 -15.38
C ILE A 120 -9.45 9.64 -16.44
N GLN A 121 -8.61 10.65 -16.21
CA GLN A 121 -8.42 11.76 -17.16
C GLN A 121 -7.87 11.31 -18.52
N ALA A 122 -7.07 10.24 -18.53
CA ALA A 122 -6.52 9.67 -19.74
C ALA A 122 -7.39 8.53 -20.34
N ASP A 123 -8.60 8.32 -19.82
CA ASP A 123 -9.54 7.29 -20.27
C ASP A 123 -8.93 5.88 -20.33
N LEU A 124 -8.02 5.58 -19.39
CA LEU A 124 -7.35 4.28 -19.30
C LEU A 124 -8.30 3.10 -19.03
N PRO A 125 -9.43 3.25 -18.31
CA PRO A 125 -10.41 2.15 -18.20
C PRO A 125 -10.92 1.68 -19.58
N ALA A 126 -11.24 2.60 -20.49
CA ALA A 126 -11.67 2.27 -21.85
C ALA A 126 -10.55 1.74 -22.74
N HIS A 127 -9.30 2.03 -22.38
CA HIS A 127 -8.08 1.65 -23.11
C HIS A 127 -7.15 0.77 -22.26
N ALA A 128 -7.71 -0.12 -21.43
CA ALA A 128 -6.95 -0.83 -20.41
C ALA A 128 -5.91 -1.81 -20.97
N GLY A 129 -5.99 -2.15 -22.26
CA GLY A 129 -4.94 -2.89 -22.97
C GLY A 129 -3.59 -2.16 -23.01
N LEU A 130 -3.56 -0.83 -22.84
CA LEU A 130 -2.32 -0.05 -22.81
C LEU A 130 -1.41 -0.41 -21.63
N PHE A 131 -1.98 -0.93 -20.53
CA PHE A 131 -1.20 -1.43 -19.41
C PHE A 131 -0.39 -2.69 -19.78
N GLY A 132 -0.75 -3.43 -20.83
CA GLY A 132 -0.06 -4.68 -21.17
C GLY A 132 -0.03 -5.64 -19.99
N ALA A 133 1.15 -6.20 -19.69
CA ALA A 133 1.31 -7.12 -18.55
C ALA A 133 1.12 -6.43 -17.18
N THR A 134 1.27 -5.11 -17.11
CA THR A 134 1.08 -4.36 -15.86
C THR A 134 -0.39 -4.17 -15.51
N TYR A 135 -1.33 -4.65 -16.32
CA TYR A 135 -2.77 -4.63 -16.05
C TYR A 135 -3.15 -5.22 -14.68
N ALA A 136 -2.38 -6.21 -14.19
CA ALA A 136 -2.59 -6.79 -12.87
C ALA A 136 -2.33 -5.79 -11.72
N ILE A 137 -1.51 -4.76 -11.94
CA ILE A 137 -1.18 -3.74 -10.94
C ILE A 137 -2.44 -2.98 -10.52
N PRO A 138 -3.16 -2.26 -11.40
CA PRO A 138 -4.33 -1.49 -10.99
C PRO A 138 -5.49 -2.36 -10.49
N VAL A 139 -5.66 -3.58 -10.97
CA VAL A 139 -6.83 -4.42 -10.61
C VAL A 139 -6.60 -5.37 -9.45
N ILE A 140 -5.35 -5.71 -9.09
CA ILE A 140 -5.03 -6.61 -7.97
C ILE A 140 -4.12 -5.93 -6.94
N TYR A 141 -3.01 -5.34 -7.37
CA TYR A 141 -2.01 -4.81 -6.45
C TYR A 141 -2.43 -3.48 -5.80
N VAL A 142 -2.94 -2.53 -6.58
CA VAL A 142 -3.43 -1.24 -6.08
C VAL A 142 -4.52 -1.38 -5.02
N PRO A 143 -5.56 -2.24 -5.17
CA PRO A 143 -6.55 -2.46 -4.12
C PRO A 143 -5.94 -2.92 -2.80
N LEU A 144 -4.98 -3.84 -2.84
CA LEU A 144 -4.24 -4.28 -1.66
C LEU A 144 -3.52 -3.09 -1.00
N LEU A 145 -2.76 -2.31 -1.78
CA LEU A 145 -2.00 -1.16 -1.29
C LEU A 145 -2.89 -0.08 -0.65
N MET A 146 -4.05 0.20 -1.25
CA MET A 146 -5.02 1.16 -0.71
C MET A 146 -5.54 0.69 0.65
N ILE A 147 -5.94 -0.58 0.76
CA ILE A 147 -6.45 -1.16 2.01
C ILE A 147 -5.37 -1.13 3.10
N THR A 148 -4.12 -1.44 2.76
CA THR A 148 -3.03 -1.46 3.75
C THR A 148 -2.56 -0.07 4.18
N HIS A 149 -2.67 0.96 3.32
CA HIS A 149 -2.52 2.36 3.74
C HIS A 149 -3.60 2.77 4.75
N ALA A 150 -4.87 2.46 4.46
CA ALA A 150 -5.96 2.74 5.39
C ALA A 150 -5.74 2.07 6.75
N ALA A 151 -5.31 0.80 6.74
CA ALA A 151 -4.96 0.08 7.95
C ALA A 151 -3.76 0.70 8.69
N ALA A 152 -2.72 1.13 7.97
CA ALA A 152 -1.57 1.79 8.56
C ALA A 152 -1.94 3.08 9.27
N PHE A 153 -2.77 3.93 8.65
CA PHE A 153 -3.28 5.14 9.29
C PHE A 153 -4.14 4.83 10.52
N TYR A 154 -4.99 3.80 10.44
CA TYR A 154 -5.76 3.35 11.59
C TYR A 154 -4.85 2.96 12.77
N PHE A 155 -3.81 2.16 12.53
CA PHE A 155 -2.86 1.76 13.58
C PHE A 155 -1.99 2.91 14.09
N LEU A 156 -1.73 3.94 13.27
CA LEU A 156 -1.06 5.18 13.70
C LEU A 156 -1.95 6.02 14.61
N ALA A 157 -3.24 6.12 14.30
CA ALA A 157 -4.20 6.92 15.06
C ALA A 157 -4.68 6.24 16.36
N ARG A 158 -4.60 4.90 16.44
CA ARG A 158 -5.06 4.15 17.61
C ARG A 158 -4.23 4.50 18.85
N PRO A 159 -4.86 4.89 19.98
CA PRO A 159 -4.16 5.10 21.24
C PRO A 159 -3.38 3.84 21.62
N ARG A 160 -2.09 4.02 21.91
CA ARG A 160 -1.18 2.94 22.30
C ARG A 160 -1.71 2.32 23.60
N GLN A 161 -2.47 1.23 23.50
CA GLN A 161 -2.92 0.49 24.67
C GLN A 161 -1.66 -0.01 25.37
N ARG A 162 -1.27 0.67 26.46
CA ARG A 162 -0.28 0.14 27.40
C ARG A 162 -0.77 -1.25 27.79
N ALA A 163 0.03 -2.27 27.52
CA ALA A 163 -0.23 -3.60 28.05
C ALA A 163 -0.52 -3.47 29.56
N PRO A 164 -1.50 -4.21 30.10
CA PRO A 164 -1.74 -4.24 31.54
C PRO A 164 -0.42 -4.56 32.23
N ARG A 165 0.01 -3.68 33.13
CA ARG A 165 1.17 -3.93 33.99
C ARG A 165 0.84 -5.19 34.79
N ALA A 166 1.41 -6.33 34.41
CA ALA A 166 1.24 -7.57 35.15
C ALA A 166 1.56 -7.30 36.63
N ILE A 167 0.60 -7.67 37.47
CA ILE A 167 0.56 -7.48 38.91
C ILE A 167 1.88 -7.98 39.51
N LYS A 168 2.64 -7.06 40.10
CA LYS A 168 3.71 -7.38 41.04
C LYS A 168 3.18 -7.13 42.45
N ASP A 169 2.23 -7.95 42.89
CA ASP A 169 1.76 -8.01 44.28
C ASP A 169 1.81 -9.46 44.79
N GLU A 170 2.95 -10.14 44.59
CA GLU A 170 3.19 -11.47 45.17
C GLU A 170 4.44 -11.48 46.07
N ALA A 171 4.77 -10.34 46.68
CA ALA A 171 5.95 -10.22 47.54
C ALA A 171 5.75 -9.28 48.75
N THR A 172 4.58 -9.31 49.40
CA THR A 172 4.43 -8.82 50.79
C THR A 172 3.27 -9.54 51.47
N ALA A 173 3.48 -10.79 51.84
CA ALA A 173 2.74 -11.47 52.91
C ALA A 173 3.57 -12.69 53.35
N SER A 174 4.66 -12.41 54.06
CA SER A 174 5.22 -13.35 55.04
C SER A 174 4.51 -13.15 56.38
#